data_AF-A0A6A3KL62-F1
#
_entry.id   AF-A0A6A3KL62-F1
#
_cell.length_a   1.000
_cell.length_b   1.000
_cell.length_c   1.000
_cell.angle_alpha   90.00
_cell.angle_beta   90.00
_cell.angle_gamma   90.00
#
_symmetry.space_group_name_H-M   'P 1'
#
loop_
_entity.id
_entity.type
_entity.pdbx_description
1 polymer ?
#
loop_
_entity_poly.entity_id
_entity_poly.type
_entity_poly.pdbx_seq_one_letter_code
_entity_poly.pdbx_strand_id
1 'polypeptide(L)'
;MGYEGKQANNHGDAKLQLAYNLSAAFKFSKSVLQKLLAALNECNEWGQAFLLDALAGYTPSDSREAEVIIERVTPRLQHVNSAVVLSAVKGIMKFLEKVSEADTERSLSTKMTSPLLTLLSTEPEIQYVALRNINLIVQKRPSILNEIKVFFCKYNDPIYVKMDKLEITIRLVSETNIEQVLLEFKEYATKVNVEFVRRSVRAIGRCAVKLERAAEKCINVLLELIQTKMNYIAQEAINVIILANVQNVFLGMEMYCLVECLLIEMVREVFPG
;
A
#
# COMPACT_ATOMS: atom_id res chain seq x y z
N MET A 1 -47.82 2.86 -15.26
CA MET A 1 -46.97 2.98 -16.46
C MET A 1 -46.05 4.17 -16.26
N GLY A 2 -44.75 4.02 -16.50
CA GLY A 2 -43.80 5.13 -16.60
C GLY A 2 -42.99 5.44 -15.34
N TYR A 3 -41.99 4.60 -15.03
CA TYR A 3 -40.80 5.03 -14.31
C TYR A 3 -39.84 5.65 -15.33
N GLU A 4 -39.66 6.97 -15.33
CA GLU A 4 -38.62 7.63 -16.10
C GLU A 4 -37.27 7.44 -15.40
N GLY A 5 -36.50 6.50 -15.91
CA GLY A 5 -35.11 6.28 -15.53
C GLY A 5 -34.21 7.39 -16.07
N LYS A 6 -33.54 8.09 -15.15
CA LYS A 6 -32.42 8.99 -15.43
C LYS A 6 -31.39 8.28 -16.30
N GLN A 7 -31.08 8.88 -17.45
CA GLN A 7 -29.97 8.52 -18.32
C GLN A 7 -28.64 8.62 -17.55
N ALA A 8 -28.05 7.47 -17.20
CA ALA A 8 -26.68 7.39 -16.70
C ALA A 8 -25.74 7.17 -17.90
N ASN A 9 -24.94 8.20 -18.19
CA ASN A 9 -23.66 8.21 -18.92
C ASN A 9 -23.16 6.91 -19.58
N ASN A 10 -23.54 6.69 -20.85
CA ASN A 10 -22.98 5.66 -21.75
C ASN A 10 -21.57 5.98 -22.32
N HIS A 11 -20.95 7.10 -21.93
CA HIS A 11 -19.69 7.57 -22.56
C HIS A 11 -18.41 7.01 -21.92
N GLY A 12 -18.48 6.57 -20.66
CA GLY A 12 -17.35 5.92 -19.95
C GLY A 12 -17.15 4.46 -20.38
N ASP A 13 -18.26 3.74 -20.57
CA ASP A 13 -18.26 2.33 -20.93
C ASP A 13 -17.76 2.08 -22.35
N ALA A 14 -18.03 2.99 -23.30
CA ALA A 14 -17.54 2.87 -24.67
C ALA A 14 -15.99 2.95 -24.75
N LYS A 15 -15.34 3.81 -23.95
CA LYS A 15 -13.86 3.89 -23.90
C LYS A 15 -13.23 2.67 -23.23
N LEU A 16 -13.86 2.17 -22.17
CA LEU A 16 -13.45 0.94 -21.48
C LEU A 16 -13.61 -0.30 -22.38
N GLN A 17 -14.71 -0.38 -23.13
CA GLN A 17 -14.93 -1.43 -24.13
C GLN A 17 -13.99 -1.29 -25.32
N LEU A 18 -13.68 -0.08 -25.79
CA LEU A 18 -12.71 0.12 -26.86
C LEU A 18 -11.30 -0.28 -26.40
N ALA A 19 -10.90 0.08 -25.17
CA ALA A 19 -9.63 -0.33 -24.57
C ALA A 19 -9.58 -1.85 -24.34
N TYR A 20 -10.67 -2.46 -23.87
CA TYR A 20 -10.80 -3.91 -23.73
C TYR A 20 -10.70 -4.60 -25.09
N ASN A 21 -11.39 -4.09 -26.11
CA ASN A 21 -11.37 -4.63 -27.47
C ASN A 21 -10.01 -4.41 -28.16
N LEU A 22 -9.30 -3.31 -27.91
CA LEU A 22 -7.91 -3.12 -28.38
C LEU A 22 -6.96 -4.10 -27.68
N SER A 23 -7.13 -4.31 -26.36
CA SER A 23 -6.33 -5.28 -25.60
C SER A 23 -6.60 -6.73 -26.01
N ALA A 24 -7.83 -7.03 -26.45
CA ALA A 24 -8.24 -8.33 -26.96
C ALA A 24 -7.87 -8.54 -28.44
N ALA A 25 -7.75 -7.46 -29.23
CA ALA A 25 -7.42 -7.52 -30.67
C ALA A 25 -5.92 -7.77 -30.94
N PHE A 26 -5.02 -7.38 -30.04
CA PHE A 26 -3.59 -7.69 -30.16
C PHE A 26 -3.29 -9.09 -29.60
N LYS A 27 -3.58 -10.13 -30.39
CA LYS A 27 -2.98 -11.46 -30.17
C LYS A 27 -1.48 -11.36 -30.48
N PHE A 28 -0.69 -11.03 -29.46
CA PHE A 28 0.76 -11.04 -29.55
C PHE A 28 1.25 -12.44 -29.88
N SER A 29 1.87 -12.60 -31.06
CA SER A 29 2.59 -13.81 -31.40
C SER A 29 3.98 -13.80 -30.74
N LYS A 30 4.58 -14.97 -30.55
CA LYS A 30 5.96 -15.12 -30.06
C LYS A 30 6.98 -14.38 -30.93
N SER A 31 6.73 -14.27 -32.23
CA SER A 31 7.58 -13.50 -33.15
C SER A 31 7.48 -11.99 -32.94
N VAL A 32 6.29 -11.47 -32.60
CA VAL A 32 6.11 -10.06 -32.24
C VAL A 32 6.77 -9.77 -30.89
N LEU A 33 6.61 -10.67 -29.91
CA LEU A 33 7.28 -10.57 -28.61
C LEU A 33 8.80 -10.40 -28.76
N GLN A 34 9.45 -11.25 -29.56
CA GLN A 34 10.90 -11.15 -29.78
C GLN A 34 11.32 -9.82 -30.42
N LYS A 35 10.53 -9.31 -31.37
CA LYS A 35 10.77 -8.00 -32.00
C LYS A 35 10.60 -6.86 -31.00
N LEU A 36 9.60 -6.91 -30.14
CA LEU A 36 9.37 -5.90 -29.10
C LEU A 36 10.50 -5.89 -28.06
N LEU A 37 10.96 -7.07 -27.63
CA LEU A 37 12.09 -7.20 -26.71
C LEU A 37 13.41 -6.71 -27.33
N ALA A 38 13.61 -6.90 -28.63
CA ALA A 38 14.75 -6.32 -29.34
C ALA A 38 14.65 -4.79 -29.41
N ALA A 39 13.49 -4.28 -29.82
CA ALA A 39 13.21 -2.84 -29.92
C ALA A 39 13.32 -2.11 -28.57
N LEU A 40 13.08 -2.81 -27.46
CA LEU A 40 13.22 -2.27 -26.10
C LEU A 40 14.64 -1.74 -25.81
N ASN A 41 15.67 -2.30 -26.46
CA ASN A 41 17.06 -1.85 -26.28
C ASN A 41 17.40 -0.61 -27.11
N GLU A 42 16.64 -0.34 -28.18
CA GLU A 42 16.93 0.71 -29.17
C GLU A 42 16.03 1.94 -28.99
N CYS A 43 14.90 1.78 -28.28
CA CYS A 43 13.94 2.85 -28.07
C CYS A 43 14.37 3.83 -26.97
N ASN A 44 13.94 5.09 -27.12
CA ASN A 44 14.05 6.08 -26.05
C ASN A 44 13.13 5.72 -24.85
N GLU A 45 13.26 6.45 -23.75
CA GLU A 45 12.59 6.14 -22.49
C GLU A 45 11.06 6.04 -22.62
N TRP A 46 10.44 6.94 -23.40
CA TRP A 46 8.99 6.92 -23.65
C TRP A 46 8.58 5.69 -24.46
N GLY A 47 9.34 5.37 -25.52
CA GLY A 47 9.14 4.15 -26.30
C GLY A 47 9.29 2.90 -25.44
N GLN A 48 10.29 2.86 -24.55
CA GLN A 48 10.46 1.74 -23.62
C GLN A 48 9.27 1.58 -22.68
N ALA A 49 8.74 2.67 -22.11
CA ALA A 49 7.55 2.62 -21.26
C ALA A 49 6.33 2.06 -22.03
N PHE A 50 6.06 2.57 -23.24
CA PHE A 50 4.95 2.07 -24.08
C PHE A 50 5.13 0.59 -24.47
N LEU A 51 6.35 0.18 -24.82
CA LEU A 51 6.64 -1.21 -25.15
C LEU A 51 6.45 -2.13 -23.94
N LEU A 52 6.89 -1.71 -22.75
CA LEU A 52 6.67 -2.48 -21.51
C LEU A 52 5.20 -2.60 -21.16
N ASP A 53 4.41 -1.54 -21.35
CA ASP A 53 2.97 -1.58 -21.16
C ASP A 53 2.27 -2.50 -22.18
N ALA A 54 2.72 -2.49 -23.43
CA ALA A 54 2.23 -3.41 -24.46
C ALA A 54 2.61 -4.86 -24.14
N LEU A 55 3.84 -5.10 -23.65
CA LEU A 55 4.29 -6.41 -23.18
C LEU A 55 3.43 -6.92 -22.03
N ALA A 56 3.00 -6.04 -21.12
CA ALA A 56 2.04 -6.40 -20.07
C ALA A 56 0.67 -6.85 -20.62
N GLY A 57 0.37 -6.72 -21.92
CA GLY A 57 -0.77 -7.34 -22.58
C GLY A 57 -0.55 -8.82 -22.93
N TYR A 58 0.69 -9.26 -23.11
CA TYR A 58 1.02 -10.65 -23.43
C TYR A 58 0.70 -11.60 -22.27
N THR A 59 0.36 -12.85 -22.61
CA THR A 59 0.20 -13.94 -21.65
C THR A 59 1.18 -15.05 -22.06
N PRO A 60 2.22 -15.31 -21.25
CA PRO A 60 3.16 -16.40 -21.52
C PRO A 60 2.42 -17.74 -21.55
N SER A 61 2.87 -18.63 -22.43
CA SER A 61 2.31 -19.98 -22.57
C SER A 61 2.77 -20.88 -21.42
N ASP A 62 4.04 -20.73 -21.01
CA ASP A 62 4.72 -21.64 -20.08
C ASP A 62 5.48 -20.85 -19.00
N SER A 63 5.73 -21.47 -17.83
CA SER A 63 6.55 -20.88 -16.73
C SER A 63 7.91 -20.41 -17.24
N ARG A 64 8.58 -21.25 -18.03
CA ARG A 64 9.91 -20.96 -18.59
C ARG A 64 9.89 -19.75 -19.53
N GLU A 65 8.81 -19.57 -20.30
CA GLU A 65 8.67 -18.39 -21.15
C GLU A 65 8.49 -17.12 -20.31
N ALA A 66 7.67 -17.19 -19.24
CA ALA A 66 7.49 -16.08 -18.31
C ALA A 66 8.82 -15.67 -17.63
N GLU A 67 9.59 -16.64 -17.15
CA GLU A 67 10.91 -16.42 -16.55
C GLU A 67 11.88 -15.72 -17.52
N VAL A 68 11.96 -16.19 -18.77
CA VAL A 68 12.82 -15.58 -19.79
C VAL A 68 12.40 -14.13 -20.07
N ILE A 69 11.10 -13.85 -20.15
CA ILE A 69 10.61 -12.48 -20.35
C ILE A 69 10.97 -11.60 -19.15
N ILE A 70 10.79 -12.09 -17.91
CA ILE A 70 11.14 -11.35 -16.70
C ILE A 70 12.64 -11.03 -16.68
N GLU A 71 13.52 -11.99 -16.98
CA GLU A 71 14.97 -11.74 -17.03
C GLU A 71 15.35 -10.71 -18.11
N ARG A 72 14.64 -10.69 -19.25
CA ARG A 72 14.85 -9.67 -20.29
C ARG A 72 14.36 -8.28 -19.88
N VAL A 73 13.32 -8.19 -19.05
CA VAL A 73 12.77 -6.92 -18.56
C VAL A 73 13.53 -6.40 -17.34
N THR A 74 14.13 -7.28 -16.54
CA THR A 74 14.85 -6.96 -15.29
C THR A 74 15.83 -5.78 -15.41
N PRO A 75 16.66 -5.66 -16.47
CA PRO A 75 17.56 -4.50 -16.62
C PRO A 75 16.86 -3.14 -16.66
N ARG A 76 15.57 -3.09 -17.03
CA ARG A 76 14.79 -1.84 -17.05
C ARG A 76 14.43 -1.33 -15.66
N LEU A 77 14.55 -2.16 -14.63
CA LEU A 77 14.32 -1.76 -13.23
C LEU A 77 15.35 -0.73 -12.72
N GLN A 78 16.53 -0.67 -13.33
CA GLN A 78 17.61 0.26 -12.97
C GLN A 78 17.59 1.55 -13.81
N HIS A 79 16.54 1.75 -14.60
CA HIS A 79 16.44 2.91 -15.47
C HIS A 79 16.23 4.20 -14.66
N VAL A 80 16.79 5.33 -15.11
CA VAL A 80 16.69 6.62 -14.41
C VAL A 80 15.25 7.13 -14.39
N ASN A 81 14.53 6.96 -15.49
CA ASN A 81 13.13 7.34 -15.60
C ASN A 81 12.18 6.40 -14.83
N SER A 82 11.46 6.95 -13.86
CA SER A 82 10.51 6.23 -13.01
C SER A 82 9.34 5.60 -13.77
N ALA A 83 8.92 6.18 -14.90
CA ALA A 83 7.85 5.61 -15.73
C ALA A 83 8.28 4.26 -16.35
N VAL A 84 9.53 4.16 -16.79
CA VAL A 84 10.11 2.90 -17.30
C VAL A 84 10.19 1.87 -16.19
N VAL A 85 10.66 2.26 -15.00
CA VAL A 85 10.74 1.36 -13.83
C VAL A 85 9.37 0.83 -13.42
N LEU A 86 8.36 1.70 -13.28
CA LEU A 86 7.01 1.29 -12.89
C LEU A 86 6.34 0.41 -13.96
N SER A 87 6.55 0.70 -15.25
CA SER A 87 6.06 -0.15 -16.34
C SER A 87 6.71 -1.53 -16.34
N ALA A 88 8.02 -1.60 -16.06
CA ALA A 88 8.74 -2.85 -15.91
C ALA A 88 8.22 -3.66 -14.70
N VAL A 89 8.02 -3.01 -13.55
CA VAL A 89 7.44 -3.65 -12.35
C VAL A 89 6.05 -4.21 -12.65
N LYS A 90 5.19 -3.46 -13.34
CA LYS A 90 3.86 -3.93 -13.75
C LYS A 90 3.94 -5.18 -14.64
N GLY A 91 4.82 -5.18 -15.63
CA GLY A 91 5.04 -6.33 -16.50
C GLY A 91 5.53 -7.55 -15.72
N ILE A 92 6.56 -7.38 -14.88
CA ILE A 92 7.11 -8.44 -14.04
C ILE A 92 6.05 -9.01 -13.10
N MET A 93 5.30 -8.17 -12.39
CA MET A 93 4.22 -8.60 -11.48
C MET A 93 3.16 -9.44 -12.18
N LYS A 94 2.82 -9.13 -13.44
CA LYS A 94 1.87 -9.92 -14.23
C LYS A 94 2.46 -11.28 -14.62
N PHE A 95 3.70 -11.32 -15.10
CA PHE A 95 4.33 -12.57 -15.53
C PHE A 95 4.68 -13.50 -14.37
N LEU A 96 4.93 -12.95 -13.18
CA LEU A 96 5.14 -13.73 -11.97
C LEU A 96 3.95 -14.61 -11.59
N GLU A 97 2.72 -14.32 -12.04
CA GLU A 97 1.55 -15.18 -11.82
C GLU A 97 1.61 -16.50 -12.62
N LYS A 98 2.51 -16.61 -13.60
CA LYS A 98 2.71 -17.80 -14.44
C LYS A 98 3.94 -18.63 -14.03
N VAL A 99 4.77 -18.12 -13.12
CA VAL A 99 5.94 -18.84 -12.62
C VAL A 99 5.46 -19.93 -11.66
N SER A 100 5.86 -21.17 -11.93
CA SER A 100 5.38 -22.34 -11.15
C SER A 100 6.25 -22.64 -9.93
N GLU A 101 7.55 -22.30 -9.98
CA GLU A 101 8.48 -22.54 -8.88
C GLU A 101 8.49 -21.39 -7.86
N ALA A 102 8.11 -21.68 -6.62
CA ALA A 102 8.00 -20.68 -5.56
C ALA A 102 9.34 -20.01 -5.20
N ASP A 103 10.45 -20.73 -5.25
CA ASP A 103 11.78 -20.17 -4.96
C ASP A 103 12.22 -19.19 -6.07
N THR A 104 11.98 -19.56 -7.32
CA THR A 104 12.25 -18.72 -8.50
C THR A 104 11.34 -17.49 -8.48
N GLU A 105 10.06 -17.65 -8.19
CA GLU A 105 9.11 -16.56 -8.00
C GLU A 105 9.57 -15.59 -6.91
N ARG A 106 10.03 -16.10 -5.76
CA ARG A 106 10.55 -15.29 -4.66
C ARG A 106 11.81 -14.53 -5.06
N SER A 107 12.76 -15.21 -5.70
CA SER A 107 14.01 -14.62 -6.19
C SER A 107 13.77 -13.50 -7.20
N LEU A 108 12.84 -13.69 -8.13
CA LEU A 108 12.45 -12.65 -9.09
C LEU A 108 11.70 -11.51 -8.43
N SER A 109 10.87 -11.81 -7.43
CA SER A 109 10.10 -10.79 -6.70
C SER A 109 11.00 -9.84 -5.89
N THR A 110 12.07 -10.35 -5.27
CA THR A 110 13.01 -9.53 -4.48
C THR A 110 13.87 -8.61 -5.35
N LYS A 111 14.06 -8.92 -6.65
CA LYS A 111 14.73 -8.02 -7.60
C LYS A 111 14.03 -6.66 -7.74
N MET A 112 12.72 -6.60 -7.49
CA MET A 112 11.95 -5.34 -7.56
C MET A 112 12.09 -4.47 -6.31
N THR A 113 12.52 -5.03 -5.18
CA THR A 113 12.57 -4.34 -3.88
C THR A 113 13.44 -3.09 -3.94
N SER A 114 14.70 -3.24 -4.35
CA SER A 114 15.64 -2.11 -4.42
C SER A 114 15.15 -0.98 -5.34
N PRO A 115 14.73 -1.24 -6.60
CA PRO A 115 14.15 -0.23 -7.48
C PRO A 115 12.97 0.54 -6.86
N LEU A 116 12.03 -0.17 -6.23
CA LEU A 116 10.86 0.44 -5.60
C LEU A 116 11.26 1.36 -4.44
N LEU A 117 12.26 0.96 -3.64
CA LEU A 117 12.77 1.80 -2.55
C LEU A 117 13.54 3.02 -3.06
N THR A 118 14.28 2.90 -4.16
CA THR A 118 14.97 4.04 -4.79
C THR A 118 13.97 5.11 -5.27
N LEU A 119 12.81 4.70 -5.81
CA LEU A 119 11.75 5.64 -6.20
C LEU A 119 11.23 6.48 -5.03
N LEU A 120 11.33 5.99 -3.79
CA LEU A 120 10.90 6.75 -2.61
C LEU A 120 11.83 7.91 -2.23
N SER A 121 13.00 8.00 -2.88
CA SER A 121 13.97 9.07 -2.69
C SER A 121 13.90 10.15 -3.77
N THR A 122 12.94 10.04 -4.70
CA THR A 122 12.70 11.01 -5.79
C THR A 122 11.78 12.15 -5.35
N GLU A 123 11.36 13.00 -6.29
CA GLU A 123 10.44 14.10 -6.03
C GLU A 123 9.10 13.61 -5.43
N PRO A 124 8.43 14.42 -4.58
CA PRO A 124 7.24 13.98 -3.84
C PRO A 124 6.08 13.47 -4.71
N GLU A 125 5.94 13.98 -5.92
CA GLU A 125 4.92 13.58 -6.90
C GLU A 125 5.19 12.16 -7.41
N ILE A 126 6.45 11.86 -7.75
CA ILE A 126 6.89 10.53 -8.19
C ILE A 126 6.81 9.56 -7.02
N GLN A 127 7.24 9.98 -5.83
CA GLN A 127 7.13 9.20 -4.60
C GLN A 127 5.67 8.83 -4.30
N TYR A 128 4.72 9.76 -4.46
CA TYR A 128 3.30 9.48 -4.28
C TYR A 128 2.82 8.38 -5.23
N VAL A 129 3.11 8.49 -6.53
CA VAL A 129 2.76 7.45 -7.51
C VAL A 129 3.42 6.12 -7.16
N ALA A 130 4.69 6.13 -6.76
CA ALA A 130 5.41 4.94 -6.35
C ALA A 130 4.78 4.27 -5.11
N LEU A 131 4.43 5.05 -4.08
CA LEU A 131 3.77 4.56 -2.86
C LEU A 131 2.42 3.90 -3.18
N ARG A 132 1.61 4.48 -4.07
CA ARG A 132 0.34 3.87 -4.51
C ARG A 132 0.55 2.51 -5.16
N ASN A 133 1.57 2.40 -6.02
CA ASN A 133 1.91 1.14 -6.68
C ASN A 133 2.47 0.11 -5.68
N ILE A 134 3.39 0.53 -4.79
CA ILE A 134 3.91 -0.31 -3.70
C ILE A 134 2.77 -0.84 -2.85
N ASN A 135 1.80 0.01 -2.51
CA ASN A 135 0.65 -0.38 -1.71
C ASN A 135 -0.20 -1.49 -2.37
N LEU A 136 -0.33 -1.47 -3.70
CA LEU A 136 -0.96 -2.55 -4.47
C LEU A 136 -0.11 -3.83 -4.48
N ILE A 137 1.20 -3.68 -4.66
CA ILE A 137 2.15 -4.81 -4.68
C ILE A 137 2.16 -5.53 -3.35
N VAL A 138 2.25 -4.81 -2.23
CA VAL A 138 2.25 -5.38 -0.87
C VAL A 138 0.96 -6.15 -0.55
N GLN A 139 -0.19 -5.71 -1.08
CA GLN A 139 -1.44 -6.47 -0.92
C GLN A 139 -1.40 -7.82 -1.60
N LYS A 140 -0.82 -7.87 -2.81
CA LYS A 140 -0.75 -9.10 -3.59
C LYS A 140 0.37 -10.01 -3.10
N ARG A 141 1.51 -9.43 -2.69
CA ARG A 141 2.76 -10.11 -2.35
C ARG A 141 3.46 -9.41 -1.17
N PRO A 142 3.06 -9.69 0.08
CA PRO A 142 3.60 -9.01 1.25
C PRO A 142 5.08 -9.31 1.51
N SER A 143 5.61 -10.42 0.99
CA SER A 143 6.99 -10.87 1.20
C SER A 143 8.07 -10.09 0.42
N ILE A 144 7.68 -9.16 -0.45
CA ILE A 144 8.61 -8.40 -1.30
C ILE A 144 9.36 -7.33 -0.50
N LEU A 145 8.71 -6.73 0.50
CA LEU A 145 9.24 -5.60 1.24
C LEU A 145 9.42 -5.95 2.72
N ASN A 146 10.67 -5.99 3.16
CA ASN A 146 11.02 -6.28 4.56
C ASN A 146 11.49 -5.03 5.34
N GLU A 147 11.88 -3.96 4.64
CA GLU A 147 12.44 -2.77 5.25
C GLU A 147 11.36 -1.73 5.61
N ILE A 148 10.75 -1.88 6.78
CA ILE A 148 9.66 -0.99 7.23
C ILE A 148 10.12 0.46 7.45
N LYS A 149 11.39 0.67 7.86
CA LYS A 149 11.92 1.99 8.25
C LYS A 149 11.90 3.00 7.11
N VAL A 150 12.00 2.55 5.86
CA VAL A 150 11.97 3.43 4.68
C VAL A 150 10.60 4.12 4.53
N PHE A 151 9.55 3.53 5.08
CA PHE A 151 8.19 4.07 5.05
C PHE A 151 7.87 5.04 6.20
N PHE A 152 8.82 5.33 7.09
CA PHE A 152 8.59 6.35 8.11
C PHE A 152 8.55 7.75 7.50
N CYS A 153 7.70 8.59 8.08
CA CYS A 153 7.43 9.94 7.61
C CYS A 153 8.59 10.86 7.97
N LYS A 154 9.13 11.58 6.99
CA LYS A 154 10.09 12.66 7.24
C LYS A 154 9.33 13.94 7.58
N TYR A 155 9.99 14.87 8.28
CA TYR A 155 9.40 16.16 8.62
C TYR A 155 8.91 16.93 7.37
N ASN A 156 9.74 16.97 6.33
CA ASN A 156 9.48 17.67 5.06
C ASN A 156 8.53 16.93 4.10
N ASP A 157 8.10 15.71 4.41
CA ASP A 157 7.20 14.98 3.52
C ASP A 157 5.84 15.69 3.47
N PRO A 158 5.25 15.87 2.28
CA PRO A 158 3.92 16.45 2.15
C PRO A 158 2.86 15.50 2.73
N ILE A 159 1.71 16.06 3.09
CA ILE A 159 0.66 15.34 3.82
C ILE A 159 0.19 14.07 3.07
N TYR A 160 0.03 14.13 1.75
CA TYR A 160 -0.41 12.98 0.95
C TYR A 160 0.60 11.82 0.97
N VAL A 161 1.91 12.11 0.92
CA VAL A 161 2.97 11.11 1.08
C VAL A 161 2.93 10.50 2.47
N LYS A 162 2.77 11.33 3.52
CA LYS A 162 2.68 10.86 4.91
C LYS A 162 1.49 9.91 5.10
N MET A 163 0.34 10.20 4.50
CA MET A 163 -0.84 9.34 4.54
C MET A 163 -0.60 7.96 3.90
N ASP A 164 -0.03 7.90 2.69
CA ASP A 164 0.23 6.61 2.04
C ASP A 164 1.35 5.82 2.75
N LYS A 165 2.38 6.50 3.27
CA LYS A 165 3.42 5.89 4.11
C LYS A 165 2.85 5.23 5.36
N LEU A 166 1.91 5.91 6.03
CA LEU A 166 1.19 5.37 7.19
C LEU A 166 0.43 4.08 6.83
N GLU A 167 -0.32 4.08 5.72
CA GLU A 167 -1.07 2.91 5.26
C GLU A 167 -0.17 1.70 4.93
N ILE A 168 0.96 1.94 4.26
CA ILE A 168 1.92 0.86 3.95
C ILE A 168 2.55 0.32 5.24
N THR A 169 2.90 1.19 6.18
CA THR A 169 3.48 0.78 7.47
C THR A 169 2.54 -0.16 8.24
N ILE A 170 1.23 0.14 8.29
CA ILE A 170 0.22 -0.74 8.90
C ILE A 170 0.18 -2.12 8.20
N ARG A 171 0.41 -2.16 6.89
CA ARG A 171 0.39 -3.43 6.13
C ARG A 171 1.63 -4.27 6.37
N LEU A 172 2.78 -3.63 6.59
CA LEU A 172 4.06 -4.31 6.83
C LEU A 172 4.34 -4.62 8.32
N VAL A 173 3.53 -4.09 9.25
CA VAL A 173 3.74 -4.34 10.69
C VAL A 173 3.63 -5.83 11.02
N SER A 174 4.54 -6.30 11.87
CA SER A 174 4.67 -7.67 12.37
C SER A 174 5.04 -7.66 13.86
N GLU A 175 4.98 -8.82 14.52
CA GLU A 175 5.36 -8.96 15.94
C GLU A 175 6.80 -8.50 16.23
N THR A 176 7.69 -8.57 15.23
CA THR A 176 9.11 -8.23 15.38
C THR A 176 9.40 -6.73 15.29
N ASN A 177 8.52 -5.93 14.68
CA ASN A 177 8.77 -4.51 14.42
C ASN A 177 7.75 -3.57 15.06
N ILE A 178 6.71 -4.11 15.71
CA ILE A 178 5.60 -3.33 16.28
C ILE A 178 6.04 -2.26 17.27
N GLU A 179 7.03 -2.53 18.12
CA GLU A 179 7.50 -1.57 19.12
C GLU A 179 8.05 -0.29 18.47
N GLN A 180 8.83 -0.45 17.40
CA GLN A 180 9.36 0.68 16.65
C GLN A 180 8.25 1.44 15.92
N VAL A 181 7.25 0.73 15.37
CA VAL A 181 6.11 1.36 14.70
C VAL A 181 5.24 2.14 15.68
N LEU A 182 4.98 1.61 16.88
CA LEU A 182 4.21 2.29 17.91
C LEU A 182 4.90 3.58 18.39
N LEU A 183 6.23 3.54 18.56
CA LEU A 183 7.00 4.73 18.91
C LEU A 183 6.82 5.84 17.87
N GLU A 184 6.92 5.49 16.59
CA GLU A 184 6.73 6.47 15.51
C GLU A 184 5.28 6.98 15.41
N PHE A 185 4.28 6.10 15.52
CA PHE A 185 2.88 6.54 15.47
C PHE A 185 2.51 7.42 16.65
N LYS A 186 3.12 7.19 17.82
CA LYS A 186 3.00 8.09 18.98
C LYS A 186 3.59 9.47 18.68
N GLU A 187 4.76 9.53 18.03
CA GLU A 187 5.33 10.82 17.59
C GLU A 187 4.45 11.51 16.54
N TYR A 188 3.81 10.75 15.65
CA TYR A 188 2.91 11.30 14.64
C TYR A 188 1.63 11.88 15.27
N ALA A 189 1.15 11.28 16.36
CA ALA A 189 -0.02 11.74 17.10
C ALA A 189 0.21 13.07 17.85
N THR A 190 1.45 13.50 18.05
CA THR A 190 1.79 14.80 18.68
C THR A 190 2.11 15.91 17.68
N LYS A 191 1.94 15.67 16.38
CA LYS A 191 2.17 16.68 15.33
C LYS A 191 1.00 17.68 15.23
N VAL A 192 1.24 18.76 14.48
CA VAL A 192 0.30 19.90 14.35
C VAL A 192 -0.90 19.60 13.44
N ASN A 193 -0.75 18.74 12.44
CA ASN A 193 -1.82 18.48 11.47
C ASN A 193 -2.88 17.53 12.05
N VAL A 194 -4.05 18.06 12.41
CA VAL A 194 -5.14 17.32 13.06
C VAL A 194 -5.58 16.08 12.28
N GLU A 195 -5.69 16.17 10.96
CA GLU A 195 -6.10 15.03 10.13
C GLU A 195 -5.05 13.91 10.14
N PHE A 196 -3.76 14.26 10.05
CA PHE A 196 -2.68 13.29 10.18
C PHE A 196 -2.63 12.63 11.56
N VAL A 197 -2.84 13.42 12.62
CA VAL A 197 -2.89 12.93 13.99
C VAL A 197 -4.01 11.91 14.14
N ARG A 198 -5.23 12.24 13.70
CA ARG A 198 -6.38 11.30 13.77
C ARG A 198 -6.10 10.01 13.02
N ARG A 199 -5.50 10.10 11.83
CA ARG A 199 -5.10 8.92 11.04
C ARG A 199 -4.05 8.07 11.77
N SER A 200 -3.10 8.70 12.44
CA SER A 200 -2.05 8.01 13.21
C SER A 200 -2.61 7.29 14.43
N VAL A 201 -3.55 7.92 15.15
CA VAL A 201 -4.27 7.27 16.27
C VAL A 201 -5.08 6.06 15.78
N ARG A 202 -5.80 6.18 14.66
CA ARG A 202 -6.48 5.04 14.01
C ARG A 202 -5.52 3.94 13.58
N ALA A 203 -4.32 4.30 13.12
CA ALA A 203 -3.30 3.35 12.72
C ALA A 203 -2.84 2.47 13.90
N ILE A 204 -2.67 3.04 15.10
CA ILE A 204 -2.37 2.30 16.32
C ILE A 204 -3.47 1.27 16.62
N GLY A 205 -4.74 1.67 16.52
CA GLY A 205 -5.86 0.75 16.68
C GLY A 205 -5.87 -0.39 15.66
N ARG A 206 -5.59 -0.09 14.40
CA ARG A 206 -5.49 -1.11 13.34
C ARG A 206 -4.34 -2.08 13.59
N CYS A 207 -3.23 -1.62 14.17
CA CYS A 207 -2.15 -2.51 14.61
C CYS A 207 -2.62 -3.45 15.74
N ALA A 208 -3.39 -2.94 16.71
CA ALA A 208 -3.96 -3.76 17.79
C ALA A 208 -4.88 -4.86 17.26
N VAL A 209 -5.74 -4.53 16.30
CA VAL A 209 -6.64 -5.50 15.65
C VAL A 209 -5.86 -6.52 14.81
N LYS A 210 -4.82 -6.08 14.11
CA LYS A 210 -4.02 -6.94 13.24
C LYS A 210 -3.12 -7.90 14.01
N LEU A 211 -2.58 -7.47 15.15
CA LEU A 211 -1.60 -8.20 15.96
C LEU A 211 -2.11 -8.37 17.40
N GLU A 212 -2.85 -9.45 17.65
CA GLU A 212 -3.48 -9.74 18.95
C GLU A 212 -2.48 -9.68 20.11
N ARG A 213 -1.28 -10.27 19.95
CA ARG A 213 -0.22 -10.26 20.98
C ARG A 213 0.34 -8.87 21.31
N ALA A 214 0.16 -7.90 20.41
CA ALA A 214 0.62 -6.54 20.61
C ALA A 214 -0.52 -5.58 21.00
N ALA A 215 -1.74 -6.09 21.14
CA ALA A 215 -2.91 -5.27 21.39
C ALA A 215 -2.82 -4.51 22.73
N GLU A 216 -2.32 -5.17 23.78
CA GLU A 216 -2.07 -4.53 25.10
C GLU A 216 -1.09 -3.35 24.98
N LYS A 217 0.03 -3.53 24.27
CA LYS A 217 1.01 -2.46 24.02
C LYS A 217 0.38 -1.29 23.26
N CYS A 218 -0.47 -1.57 22.27
CA CYS A 218 -1.18 -0.54 21.52
C CYS A 218 -2.16 0.23 22.40
N ILE A 219 -2.89 -0.44 23.30
CA ILE A 219 -3.81 0.23 24.24
C ILE A 219 -3.04 1.13 25.19
N ASN A 220 -1.93 0.67 25.76
CA ASN A 220 -1.13 1.50 26.67
C ASN A 220 -0.70 2.81 26.00
N VAL A 221 -0.28 2.76 24.73
CA VAL A 221 0.01 3.97 23.95
C VAL A 221 -1.23 4.86 23.76
N LEU A 222 -2.39 4.28 23.47
CA LEU A 222 -3.64 5.06 23.33
C LEU A 222 -4.05 5.73 24.65
N LEU A 223 -3.89 5.05 25.79
CA LEU A 223 -4.15 5.61 27.11
C LEU A 223 -3.21 6.78 27.43
N GLU A 224 -1.93 6.66 27.11
CA GLU A 224 -0.97 7.77 27.23
C GLU A 224 -1.37 8.96 26.35
N LEU A 225 -1.83 8.72 25.11
CA LEU A 225 -2.29 9.78 24.21
C LEU A 225 -3.55 10.48 24.74
N ILE A 226 -4.45 9.74 25.40
CA ILE A 226 -5.64 10.31 26.05
C ILE A 226 -5.25 11.26 27.19
N GLN A 227 -4.20 10.94 27.95
CA GLN A 227 -3.68 11.77 29.04
C GLN A 227 -3.03 13.09 28.58
N THR A 228 -2.77 13.28 27.27
CA THR A 228 -2.19 14.53 26.74
C THR A 228 -3.11 15.75 26.82
N LYS A 229 -4.36 15.57 27.31
CA LYS A 229 -5.39 16.62 27.50
C LYS A 229 -5.79 17.37 26.22
N MET A 230 -5.46 16.83 25.05
CA MET A 230 -5.93 17.37 23.78
C MET A 230 -7.22 16.66 23.36
N ASN A 231 -8.34 17.38 23.43
CA ASN A 231 -9.69 16.82 23.24
C ASN A 231 -9.85 16.02 21.94
N TYR A 232 -9.30 16.51 20.82
CA TYR A 232 -9.44 15.82 19.54
C TYR A 232 -8.63 14.52 19.46
N ILE A 233 -7.54 14.39 20.23
CA ILE A 233 -6.75 13.15 20.34
C ILE A 233 -7.49 12.18 21.24
N ALA A 234 -7.95 12.64 22.41
CA ALA A 234 -8.68 11.82 23.36
C ALA A 234 -9.95 11.23 22.75
N GLN A 235 -10.75 12.04 22.04
CA GLN A 235 -11.95 11.58 21.33
C GLN A 235 -11.64 10.51 20.28
N GLU A 236 -10.58 10.70 19.49
CA GLU A 236 -10.22 9.72 18.46
C GLU A 236 -9.69 8.42 19.07
N ALA A 237 -8.86 8.50 20.11
CA ALA A 237 -8.33 7.34 20.80
C ALA A 237 -9.46 6.53 21.46
N ILE A 238 -10.42 7.20 22.09
CA ILE A 238 -11.65 6.60 22.63
C ILE A 238 -12.42 5.85 21.52
N ASN A 239 -12.70 6.51 20.39
CA ASN A 239 -13.43 5.89 19.28
C ASN A 239 -12.71 4.63 18.78
N VAL A 240 -11.38 4.68 18.70
CA VAL A 240 -10.55 3.56 18.28
C VAL A 240 -10.63 2.38 19.26
N ILE A 241 -10.55 2.64 20.57
CA ILE A 241 -10.66 1.60 21.60
C ILE A 241 -12.03 0.93 21.53
N ILE A 242 -13.12 1.71 21.41
CA ILE A 242 -14.48 1.19 21.28
C ILE A 242 -14.61 0.31 20.04
N LEU A 243 -14.13 0.77 18.88
CA LEU A 243 -14.20 0.01 17.63
C LEU A 243 -13.41 -1.31 17.69
N ALA A 244 -12.25 -1.29 18.33
CA ALA A 244 -11.42 -2.49 18.46
C ALA A 244 -12.04 -3.51 19.44
N ASN A 245 -12.75 -3.06 20.49
CA ASN A 245 -13.57 -3.91 21.37
C ASN A 245 -14.72 -4.60 20.63
N VAL A 246 -15.41 -3.91 19.71
CA VAL A 246 -16.50 -4.48 18.90
C VAL A 246 -16.01 -5.61 17.98
N GLN A 247 -14.74 -5.60 17.58
CA GLN A 247 -14.15 -6.63 16.72
C GLN A 247 -13.70 -7.89 17.49
N ASN A 248 -14.11 -8.07 18.75
CA ASN A 248 -13.80 -9.22 19.60
C ASN A 248 -12.29 -9.46 19.85
N VAL A 249 -11.45 -8.44 19.64
CA VAL A 249 -9.99 -8.52 19.86
C VAL A 249 -9.64 -8.64 21.34
N PHE A 250 -10.55 -8.23 22.24
CA PHE A 250 -10.27 -8.09 23.68
C PHE A 250 -11.08 -9.03 24.57
N LEU A 251 -11.61 -10.14 24.03
CA LEU A 251 -12.45 -11.10 24.76
C LEU A 251 -11.80 -11.73 26.01
N GLY A 252 -10.49 -11.50 26.25
CA GLY A 252 -9.78 -11.94 27.44
C GLY A 252 -9.45 -10.80 28.42
N MET A 253 -10.06 -10.92 29.61
CA MET A 253 -9.58 -10.47 30.94
C MET A 253 -9.72 -8.98 31.30
N GLU A 254 -10.62 -8.72 32.26
CA GLU A 254 -10.62 -7.64 33.29
C GLU A 254 -10.55 -6.16 32.87
N MET A 255 -10.19 -5.85 31.62
CA MET A 255 -10.00 -4.49 31.14
C MET A 255 -11.30 -3.81 30.68
N TYR A 256 -12.35 -4.58 30.37
CA TYR A 256 -13.66 -4.04 29.98
C TYR A 256 -14.25 -3.09 31.04
N CYS A 257 -14.23 -3.51 32.32
CA CYS A 257 -14.72 -2.67 33.42
C CYS A 257 -13.86 -1.41 33.62
N LEU A 258 -12.53 -1.51 33.47
CA LEU A 258 -11.64 -0.36 33.60
C LEU A 258 -11.82 0.62 32.45
N VAL A 259 -11.95 0.11 31.22
CA VAL A 259 -12.13 0.94 30.03
C VAL A 259 -13.52 1.60 30.03
N GLU A 260 -14.59 0.90 30.44
CA GLU A 260 -15.90 1.53 30.64
C GLU A 260 -15.89 2.56 31.78
N CYS A 261 -15.29 2.26 32.94
CA CYS A 261 -15.19 3.20 34.05
C CYS A 261 -14.36 4.44 33.70
N LEU A 262 -13.20 4.26 33.05
CA LEU A 262 -12.37 5.36 32.53
C LEU A 262 -13.09 6.14 31.43
N LEU A 263 -13.82 5.47 30.52
CA LEU A 263 -14.65 6.13 29.53
C LEU A 263 -15.72 6.99 30.18
N ILE A 264 -16.40 6.49 31.21
CA ILE A 264 -17.45 7.22 31.92
C ILE A 264 -16.86 8.42 32.65
N GLU A 265 -15.76 8.27 33.38
CA GLU A 265 -15.08 9.38 34.09
C GLU A 265 -14.49 10.41 33.12
N MET A 266 -13.86 9.96 32.04
CA MET A 266 -13.23 10.85 31.06
C MET A 266 -14.22 11.55 30.14
N VAL A 267 -15.34 10.90 29.76
CA VAL A 267 -16.45 11.59 29.09
C VAL A 267 -17.01 12.68 30.02
N ARG A 268 -17.07 12.42 31.34
CA ARG A 268 -17.50 13.41 32.34
C ARG A 268 -16.52 14.58 32.49
N GLU A 269 -15.21 14.35 32.36
CA GLU A 269 -14.20 15.43 32.41
C GLU A 269 -14.07 16.20 31.09
N VAL A 270 -14.18 15.53 29.93
CA VAL A 270 -14.01 16.13 28.60
C VAL A 270 -15.28 16.83 28.12
N PHE A 271 -16.47 16.38 28.57
CA PHE A 271 -17.77 17.00 28.32
C PHE A 271 -18.47 17.31 29.64
N PRO A 272 -18.12 18.41 30.33
CA PRO A 272 -18.84 18.87 31.51
C PRO A 272 -20.18 19.49 31.09
N GLY A 273 -21.21 18.66 30.94
CA GLY A 273 -22.57 19.07 30.57
C GLY A 273 -23.60 18.05 31.00
#